data_AF-A0A915P553-F1
#
_entry.id   AF-A0A915P553-F1
#
_cell.length_a   1.000
_cell.length_b   1.000
_cell.length_c   1.000
_cell.angle_alpha   90.00
_cell.angle_beta   90.00
_cell.angle_gamma   90.00
#
_symmetry.space_group_name_H-M   'P 1'
#
loop_
_entity.id
_entity.type
_entity.pdbx_description
1 polymer ?
#
loop_
_entity_poly.entity_id
_entity_poly.type
_entity_poly.pdbx_seq_one_letter_code
_entity_poly.pdbx_strand_id
1 'polypeptide(L)'
;MIMQRVASPELIKLLFGNLDELLQVHSEMNSKMRATVENWQRFGVGNGGGGLYGDIGELIVNLFDGAIGEKLMHNTALFCRNQQHALDTLRQSKAKDDPFSQFLSEAENNPLCRKLQLKDMIPVEMQRLVKYPLLLETIAKYTREGSEELQHLLHGIERAKRILSVVNSDKRNAENEKRMEELQQRLDFTG
;
A
#
# COMPACT_ATOMS: atom_id res chain seq x y z
N MET A 1 15.68 31.81 6.64
CA MET A 1 16.80 30.91 7.01
C MET A 1 16.68 29.67 6.12
N ILE A 2 17.78 29.31 5.46
CA ILE A 2 17.86 28.54 4.22
C ILE A 2 17.18 27.16 4.36
N MET A 3 16.13 26.90 3.57
CA MET A 3 15.65 25.54 3.33
C MET A 3 16.77 24.81 2.59
N GLN A 4 17.66 24.15 3.34
CA GLN A 4 18.61 23.21 2.75
C GLN A 4 17.77 22.18 1.99
N ARG A 5 17.97 22.09 0.67
CA ARG A 5 17.42 20.98 -0.12
C ARG A 5 18.23 19.75 0.24
N VAL A 6 17.84 19.12 1.35
CA VAL A 6 18.51 17.96 1.93
C VAL A 6 18.41 16.73 1.00
N ALA A 7 17.46 16.72 0.07
CA ALA A 7 17.32 15.72 -0.97
C ALA A 7 17.08 16.38 -2.35
N SER A 8 17.54 15.74 -3.41
CA SER A 8 17.22 16.18 -4.78
C SER A 8 15.76 15.87 -5.13
N PRO A 9 15.14 16.62 -6.05
CA PRO A 9 13.78 16.33 -6.52
C PRO A 9 13.62 14.91 -7.07
N GLU A 10 14.67 14.38 -7.71
CA GLU A 10 14.71 13.03 -8.26
C GLU A 10 14.67 11.98 -7.15
N LEU A 11 15.43 12.20 -6.05
CA LEU A 11 15.40 11.32 -4.88
C LEU A 11 14.02 11.36 -4.20
N ILE A 12 13.42 12.53 -4.04
CA ILE A 12 12.08 12.67 -3.45
C ILE A 12 11.05 11.92 -4.31
N LYS A 13 11.09 12.11 -5.64
CA LYS A 13 10.21 11.41 -6.58
C LYS A 13 10.43 9.89 -6.56
N LEU A 14 11.66 9.44 -6.38
CA LEU A 14 11.99 8.01 -6.27
C LEU A 14 11.42 7.40 -4.99
N LEU A 15 11.51 8.10 -3.85
CA LEU A 15 11.08 7.61 -2.54
C LEU A 15 9.55 7.69 -2.34
N PHE A 16 8.92 8.75 -2.84
CA PHE A 16 7.55 9.13 -2.46
C PHE A 16 6.64 9.47 -3.65
N GLY A 17 7.01 9.05 -4.88
CA GLY A 17 6.46 9.54 -6.15
C GLY A 17 4.96 9.83 -6.21
N ASN A 18 4.11 8.92 -5.72
CA ASN A 18 2.65 9.08 -5.65
C ASN A 18 2.08 8.84 -4.23
N LEU A 19 2.85 9.21 -3.21
CA LEU A 19 2.48 8.96 -1.81
C LEU A 19 1.16 9.65 -1.43
N ASP A 20 0.91 10.86 -1.94
CA ASP A 20 -0.30 11.64 -1.62
C ASP A 20 -1.55 10.98 -2.18
N GLU A 21 -1.49 10.50 -3.42
CA GLU A 21 -2.59 9.75 -4.05
C GLU A 21 -2.84 8.41 -3.34
N LEU A 22 -1.76 7.70 -2.97
CA LEU A 22 -1.87 6.47 -2.21
C LEU A 22 -2.51 6.71 -0.83
N LEU A 23 -2.09 7.76 -0.14
CA LEU A 23 -2.66 8.19 1.13
C LEU A 23 -4.15 8.53 0.98
N GLN A 24 -4.53 9.20 -0.11
CA GLN A 24 -5.92 9.53 -0.40
C GLN A 24 -6.77 8.26 -0.56
N VAL A 25 -6.28 7.24 -1.26
CA VAL A 25 -7.00 5.97 -1.42
C VAL A 25 -7.24 5.29 -0.08
N HIS A 26 -6.19 5.10 0.73
CA HIS A 26 -6.35 4.47 2.05
C HIS A 26 -7.23 5.31 3.00
N SER A 27 -7.17 6.64 2.90
CA SER A 27 -8.04 7.54 3.65
C SER A 27 -9.51 7.39 3.24
N GLU A 28 -9.79 7.28 1.93
CA GLU A 28 -11.13 7.03 1.40
C GLU A 28 -11.68 5.69 1.90
N MET A 29 -10.89 4.61 1.80
CA MET A 29 -11.26 3.29 2.32
C MET A 29 -11.58 3.33 3.82
N ASN A 30 -10.70 3.97 4.59
CA ASN A 30 -10.82 4.04 6.05
C ASN A 30 -12.00 4.91 6.50
N SER A 31 -12.31 5.97 5.76
CA SER A 31 -13.50 6.79 5.96
C SER A 31 -14.80 5.99 5.72
N LYS A 32 -14.85 5.20 4.64
CA LYS A 32 -15.99 4.32 4.34
C LYS A 32 -16.21 3.27 5.41
N MET A 33 -15.14 2.60 5.87
CA MET A 33 -15.23 1.64 6.98
C MET A 33 -15.81 2.29 8.25
N ARG A 34 -15.33 3.48 8.63
CA ARG A 34 -15.85 4.20 9.80
C ARG A 34 -17.32 4.59 9.63
N ALA A 35 -17.68 5.19 8.51
CA ALA A 35 -19.05 5.63 8.24
C ALA A 35 -20.03 4.45 8.29
N THR A 36 -19.65 3.31 7.72
CA THR A 36 -20.47 2.08 7.78
C THR A 36 -20.65 1.59 9.22
N VAL A 37 -19.57 1.54 10.01
CA VAL A 37 -19.65 1.13 11.42
C VAL A 37 -20.49 2.10 12.25
N GLU A 38 -20.32 3.41 12.06
CA GLU A 38 -21.12 4.44 12.74
C GLU A 38 -22.61 4.32 12.39
N ASN A 39 -22.94 4.01 11.13
CA ASN A 39 -24.32 3.80 10.70
C ASN A 39 -24.94 2.57 11.39
N TRP A 40 -24.23 1.45 11.48
CA TRP A 40 -24.70 0.27 12.22
C TRP A 40 -24.93 0.56 13.70
N GLN A 41 -24.04 1.33 14.32
CA GLN A 41 -24.16 1.71 15.73
C GLN A 41 -25.35 2.64 15.99
N ARG A 42 -25.66 3.56 15.05
CA ARG A 42 -26.72 4.55 15.21
C ARG A 42 -28.11 4.02 14.90
N PHE A 43 -28.23 3.28 13.81
CA PHE A 43 -29.53 2.86 13.26
C PHE A 43 -29.84 1.38 13.52
N GLY A 44 -28.91 0.66 14.14
CA GLY A 44 -28.98 -0.78 14.30
C GLY A 44 -28.64 -1.51 13.00
N VAL A 45 -28.46 -2.83 13.12
CA VAL A 45 -28.32 -3.71 11.96
C VAL A 45 -29.72 -4.08 11.50
N GLY A 46 -30.13 -3.62 10.31
CA GLY A 46 -31.43 -3.93 9.73
C GLY A 46 -31.71 -5.43 9.74
N ASN A 47 -32.90 -5.83 10.22
CA ASN A 47 -33.40 -7.20 10.37
C ASN A 47 -32.63 -8.09 11.37
N GLY A 48 -32.81 -7.81 12.67
CA GLY A 48 -33.15 -8.83 13.67
C GLY A 48 -32.17 -9.98 13.97
N GLY A 49 -30.93 -9.95 13.47
CA GLY A 49 -29.96 -11.03 13.71
C GLY A 49 -28.49 -10.67 13.69
N GLY A 50 -28.12 -9.41 13.46
CA GLY A 50 -26.72 -8.97 13.42
C GLY A 50 -26.18 -8.65 14.81
N GLY A 51 -24.94 -9.05 15.10
CA GLY A 51 -24.23 -8.69 16.33
C GLY A 51 -23.88 -7.20 16.39
N LEU A 52 -22.77 -6.85 17.07
CA LEU A 52 -22.29 -5.46 17.19
C LEU A 52 -22.00 -4.78 15.83
N TYR A 53 -21.81 -5.59 14.78
CA TYR A 53 -21.55 -5.16 13.40
C TYR A 53 -22.60 -5.74 12.46
N GLY A 54 -22.90 -5.02 11.38
CA GLY A 54 -23.81 -5.46 10.32
C GLY A 54 -23.13 -6.32 9.26
N ASP A 55 -23.84 -6.56 8.15
CA ASP A 55 -23.32 -7.26 6.98
C ASP A 55 -22.14 -6.49 6.38
N ILE A 56 -20.94 -7.07 6.46
CA ILE A 56 -19.73 -6.41 5.97
C ILE A 56 -19.48 -6.69 4.48
N GLY A 57 -20.19 -7.63 3.88
CA GLY A 57 -19.94 -8.14 2.53
C GLY A 57 -20.00 -7.04 1.49
N GLU A 58 -21.09 -6.25 1.47
CA GLU A 58 -21.26 -5.14 0.54
C GLU A 58 -20.14 -4.08 0.71
N LEU A 59 -19.75 -3.78 1.95
CA LEU A 59 -18.65 -2.88 2.23
C LEU A 59 -17.34 -3.39 1.60
N ILE A 60 -17.02 -4.68 1.75
CA ILE A 60 -15.80 -5.25 1.17
C ILE A 60 -15.83 -5.19 -0.35
N VAL A 61 -16.95 -5.51 -1.00
CA VAL A 61 -17.10 -5.39 -2.46
C VAL A 61 -16.83 -3.95 -2.90
N ASN A 62 -17.43 -2.97 -2.22
CA ASN A 62 -17.25 -1.55 -2.54
C ASN A 62 -15.82 -1.03 -2.34
N LEU A 63 -15.02 -1.68 -1.49
CA LEU A 63 -13.64 -1.29 -1.20
C LEU A 63 -12.64 -1.88 -2.19
N PHE A 64 -12.84 -3.12 -2.64
CA PHE A 64 -11.89 -3.86 -3.48
C PHE A 64 -12.33 -4.01 -4.92
N ASP A 65 -13.56 -3.67 -5.25
CA ASP A 65 -14.07 -3.62 -6.62
C ASP A 65 -14.43 -2.21 -7.07
N GLY A 66 -14.74 -2.07 -8.36
CA GLY A 66 -15.11 -0.80 -8.97
C GLY A 66 -14.03 0.26 -8.82
N ALA A 67 -14.46 1.52 -8.65
CA ALA A 67 -13.56 2.67 -8.68
C ALA A 67 -12.49 2.65 -7.57
N ILE A 68 -12.83 2.18 -6.35
CA ILE A 68 -11.88 2.16 -5.23
C ILE A 68 -10.85 1.06 -5.43
N GLY A 69 -11.29 -0.14 -5.82
CA GLY A 69 -10.39 -1.25 -6.13
C GLY A 69 -9.40 -0.90 -7.24
N GLU A 70 -9.88 -0.29 -8.32
CA GLU A 70 -9.02 0.13 -9.45
C GLU A 70 -8.04 1.25 -9.03
N LYS A 71 -8.48 2.23 -8.22
CA LYS A 71 -7.57 3.25 -7.65
C LYS A 71 -6.51 2.62 -6.74
N LEU A 72 -6.89 1.68 -5.87
CA LEU A 72 -5.97 0.97 -4.98
C LEU A 72 -4.93 0.22 -5.80
N MET A 73 -5.37 -0.53 -6.81
CA MET A 73 -4.47 -1.27 -7.70
C MET A 73 -3.47 -0.35 -8.40
N HIS A 74 -3.96 0.70 -9.05
CA HIS A 74 -3.13 1.62 -9.82
C HIS A 74 -2.09 2.33 -8.94
N ASN A 75 -2.54 2.94 -7.83
CA ASN A 75 -1.64 3.71 -6.96
C ASN A 75 -0.64 2.82 -6.22
N THR A 76 -1.06 1.62 -5.83
CA THR A 76 -0.16 0.68 -5.16
C THR A 76 0.91 0.14 -6.13
N ALA A 77 0.52 -0.17 -7.37
CA ALA A 77 1.47 -0.57 -8.42
C ALA A 77 2.52 0.53 -8.66
N LEU A 78 2.07 1.77 -8.86
CA LEU A 78 2.96 2.91 -9.10
C LEU A 78 3.93 3.15 -7.93
N PHE A 79 3.44 3.05 -6.70
CA PHE A 79 4.28 3.23 -5.50
C PHE A 79 5.31 2.10 -5.34
N CYS A 80 4.87 0.86 -5.54
CA CYS A 80 5.73 -0.32 -5.35
C CYS A 80 6.73 -0.54 -6.49
N ARG A 81 6.48 0.06 -7.67
CA ARG A 81 7.30 -0.08 -8.89
C ARG A 81 8.79 0.23 -8.65
N ASN A 82 9.06 1.32 -7.93
CA ASN A 82 10.42 1.79 -7.66
C ASN A 82 10.96 1.36 -6.29
N GLN A 83 10.24 0.52 -5.56
CA GLN A 83 10.56 0.18 -4.18
C GLN A 83 12.00 -0.34 -4.01
N GLN A 84 12.45 -1.27 -4.85
CA GLN A 84 13.79 -1.82 -4.72
C GLN A 84 14.87 -0.77 -4.98
N HIS A 85 14.67 0.06 -6.00
CA HIS A 85 15.56 1.17 -6.31
C HIS A 85 15.62 2.18 -5.16
N ALA A 86 14.47 2.60 -4.63
CA ALA A 86 14.38 3.47 -3.47
C ALA A 86 15.17 2.91 -2.28
N LEU A 87 15.01 1.62 -1.97
CA LEU A 87 15.72 0.97 -0.88
C LEU A 87 17.24 0.92 -1.09
N ASP A 88 17.69 0.67 -2.33
CA ASP A 88 19.12 0.63 -2.64
C ASP A 88 19.75 2.02 -2.60
N THR A 89 19.04 3.04 -3.08
CA THR A 89 19.47 4.45 -2.95
C THR A 89 19.59 4.86 -1.48
N LEU A 90 18.62 4.49 -0.63
CA LEU A 90 18.68 4.74 0.82
C LEU A 90 19.84 4.02 1.52
N ARG A 91 20.29 2.88 0.99
CA ARG A 91 21.46 2.17 1.53
C ARG A 91 22.76 2.87 1.15
N GLN A 92 22.84 3.41 -0.06
CA GLN A 92 24.01 4.12 -0.57
C GLN A 92 24.16 5.52 0.07
N SER A 93 23.06 6.18 0.43
CA SER A 93 23.05 7.49 1.09
C SER A 93 23.37 7.45 2.60
N LYS A 94 24.03 6.40 3.08
CA LYS A 94 24.46 6.23 4.50
C LYS A 94 25.88 6.71 4.78
N ALA A 95 26.49 7.45 3.86
CA ALA A 95 27.78 8.07 4.11
C ALA A 95 27.67 9.08 5.27
N LYS A 96 28.62 9.02 6.21
CA LYS A 96 28.56 9.74 7.50
C LYS A 96 28.50 11.28 7.36
N ASP A 97 28.93 11.80 6.22
CA ASP A 97 29.02 13.23 5.91
C ASP A 97 27.96 13.71 4.90
N ASP A 98 26.98 12.87 4.54
CA ASP A 98 25.88 13.26 3.65
C ASP A 98 24.78 14.02 4.44
N PRO A 99 24.44 15.28 4.08
CA PRO A 99 23.36 16.04 4.71
C PRO A 99 22.02 15.29 4.73
N PHE A 100 21.75 14.48 3.69
CA PHE A 100 20.55 13.65 3.64
C PHE A 100 20.53 12.60 4.75
N SER A 101 21.66 11.95 4.98
CA SER A 101 21.82 10.94 6.02
C SER A 101 21.59 11.51 7.42
N GLN A 102 22.12 12.71 7.68
CA GLN A 102 21.95 13.41 8.96
C GLN A 102 20.48 13.76 9.22
N PHE A 103 19.82 14.38 8.24
CA PHE A 103 18.38 14.67 8.34
C PHE A 103 17.54 13.41 8.52
N LEU A 104 17.84 12.35 7.77
CA LEU A 104 17.11 11.09 7.88
C LEU A 104 17.26 10.49 9.28
N SER A 105 18.47 10.50 9.85
CA SER A 105 18.73 10.04 11.22
C SER A 105 17.95 10.86 12.26
N GLU A 106 17.92 12.19 12.11
CA GLU A 106 17.13 13.07 12.99
C GLU A 106 15.62 12.79 12.88
N ALA A 107 15.11 12.61 11.66
CA ALA A 107 13.71 12.28 11.41
C ALA A 107 13.32 10.90 11.99
N GLU A 108 14.17 9.89 11.83
CA GLU A 108 13.95 8.52 12.32
C GLU A 108 13.93 8.43 13.86
N ASN A 109 14.55 9.39 14.57
CA ASN A 109 14.49 9.50 16.02
C ASN A 109 13.15 10.06 16.55
N ASN A 110 12.27 10.53 15.67
CA ASN A 110 10.96 11.01 16.08
C ASN A 110 10.13 9.87 16.70
N PRO A 111 9.50 10.05 17.88
CA PRO A 111 8.64 9.03 18.49
C PRO A 111 7.51 8.52 17.58
N LEU A 112 7.05 9.34 16.64
CA LEU A 112 6.04 8.97 15.62
C LEU A 112 6.53 7.85 14.70
N CYS A 113 7.84 7.72 14.48
CA CYS A 113 8.43 6.65 13.68
C CYS A 113 8.38 5.29 14.38
N ARG A 114 8.08 5.23 15.69
CA ARG A 114 7.96 3.97 16.47
C ARG A 114 9.16 3.03 16.29
N LYS A 115 10.37 3.61 16.23
CA LYS A 115 11.66 2.91 16.00
C LYS A 115 11.79 2.26 14.61
N LEU A 116 10.93 2.57 13.66
CA LEU A 116 11.08 2.15 12.25
C LEU A 116 11.96 3.15 11.51
N GLN A 117 12.84 2.63 10.66
CA GLN A 117 13.61 3.43 9.71
C GLN A 117 12.82 3.62 8.41
N LEU A 118 13.18 4.61 7.58
CA LEU A 118 12.47 4.85 6.32
C LEU A 118 12.50 3.62 5.39
N LYS A 119 13.63 2.90 5.35
CA LYS A 119 13.76 1.63 4.61
C LYS A 119 12.79 0.53 5.09
N ASP A 120 12.31 0.61 6.32
CA ASP A 120 11.37 -0.34 6.91
C ASP A 120 9.92 0.09 6.66
N MET A 121 9.69 1.40 6.43
CA MET A 121 8.39 1.97 6.13
C MET A 121 7.99 1.81 4.66
N ILE A 122 8.91 1.95 3.70
CA ILE A 122 8.60 1.83 2.27
C ILE A 122 7.92 0.49 1.92
N PRO A 123 8.37 -0.68 2.43
CA PRO A 123 7.71 -1.95 2.13
C PRO A 123 6.32 -2.14 2.76
N VAL A 124 5.89 -1.26 3.67
CA VAL A 124 4.63 -1.43 4.42
C VAL A 124 3.42 -1.47 3.49
N GLU A 125 3.42 -0.70 2.40
CA GLU A 125 2.31 -0.71 1.45
C GLU A 125 2.11 -2.09 0.83
N MET A 126 3.19 -2.69 0.32
CA MET A 126 3.14 -4.03 -0.24
C MET A 126 2.72 -5.08 0.81
N GLN A 127 3.23 -4.96 2.03
CA GLN A 127 2.84 -5.83 3.15
C GLN A 127 1.36 -5.66 3.51
N ARG A 128 0.81 -4.44 3.41
CA ARG A 128 -0.59 -4.17 3.66
C ARG A 128 -1.46 -4.86 2.62
N LEU A 129 -1.07 -4.82 1.34
CA LEU A 129 -1.79 -5.46 0.26
C LEU A 129 -1.90 -6.98 0.44
N VAL A 130 -0.82 -7.63 0.90
CA VAL A 130 -0.80 -9.07 1.22
C VAL A 130 -1.75 -9.42 2.37
N LYS A 131 -1.96 -8.51 3.33
CA LYS A 131 -2.82 -8.76 4.49
C LYS A 131 -4.31 -8.74 4.16
N TYR A 132 -4.74 -7.99 3.14
CA TYR A 132 -6.18 -7.86 2.86
C TYR A 132 -6.85 -9.20 2.56
N PRO A 133 -6.36 -10.05 1.62
CA PRO A 133 -6.95 -11.36 1.40
C PRO A 133 -7.00 -12.22 2.67
N LEU A 134 -5.92 -12.27 3.46
CA LEU A 134 -5.81 -13.11 4.66
C LEU A 134 -6.83 -12.72 5.75
N LEU A 135 -7.00 -11.41 5.96
CA LEU A 135 -7.98 -10.89 6.91
C LEU A 135 -9.40 -11.20 6.45
N LEU A 136 -9.70 -11.00 5.17
CA LEU A 136 -11.02 -11.27 4.61
C LEU A 136 -11.37 -12.76 4.60
N GLU A 137 -10.41 -13.64 4.26
CA GLU A 137 -10.57 -15.09 4.34
C GLU A 137 -10.88 -15.56 5.76
N THR A 138 -10.23 -14.93 6.76
CA THR A 138 -10.51 -15.22 8.17
C THR A 138 -11.94 -14.84 8.52
N ILE A 139 -12.46 -13.71 8.03
CA ILE A 139 -13.84 -13.31 8.28
C ILE A 139 -14.81 -14.26 7.58
N ALA A 140 -14.60 -14.55 6.29
CA ALA A 140 -15.43 -15.46 5.51
C ALA A 140 -15.55 -16.86 6.16
N LYS A 141 -14.48 -17.37 6.78
CA LYS A 141 -14.48 -18.64 7.52
C LYS A 141 -15.51 -18.68 8.66
N TYR A 142 -15.82 -17.54 9.28
CA TYR A 142 -16.77 -17.43 10.39
C TYR A 142 -18.11 -16.82 9.97
N THR A 143 -18.30 -16.55 8.67
CA THR A 143 -19.58 -16.10 8.12
C THR A 143 -20.46 -17.31 7.79
N ARG A 144 -21.78 -17.17 8.00
CA ARG A 144 -22.76 -18.24 7.77
C ARG A 144 -22.70 -18.78 6.34
N GLU A 145 -22.54 -20.10 6.20
CA GLU A 145 -22.57 -20.75 4.88
C GLU A 145 -23.88 -20.49 4.13
N GLY A 146 -23.76 -20.25 2.83
CA GLY A 146 -24.89 -19.95 1.94
C GLY A 146 -25.50 -18.56 2.12
N SER A 147 -24.96 -17.69 3.00
CA SER A 147 -25.44 -16.31 3.11
C SER A 147 -24.98 -15.45 1.93
N GLU A 148 -25.75 -14.40 1.65
CA GLU A 148 -25.38 -13.37 0.68
C GLU A 148 -24.09 -12.64 1.10
N GLU A 149 -23.94 -12.34 2.40
CA GLU A 149 -22.71 -11.78 2.98
C GLU A 149 -21.47 -12.61 2.61
N LEU A 150 -21.56 -13.94 2.71
CA LEU A 150 -20.45 -14.83 2.36
C LEU A 150 -20.13 -14.74 0.86
N GLN A 151 -21.14 -14.66 -0.02
CA GLN A 151 -20.90 -14.50 -1.45
C GLN A 151 -20.19 -13.18 -1.76
N HIS A 152 -20.62 -12.09 -1.13
CA HIS A 152 -19.96 -10.79 -1.26
C HIS A 152 -18.52 -10.81 -0.71
N LEU A 153 -18.28 -11.46 0.42
CA LEU A 153 -16.94 -11.63 0.98
C LEU A 153 -16.02 -12.42 0.05
N LEU A 154 -16.48 -13.53 -0.51
CA LEU A 154 -15.71 -14.34 -1.46
C LEU A 154 -15.38 -13.55 -2.73
N HIS A 155 -16.34 -12.76 -3.25
CA HIS A 155 -16.06 -11.83 -4.36
C HIS A 155 -15.00 -10.81 -3.99
N GLY A 156 -15.15 -10.15 -2.83
CA GLY A 156 -14.17 -9.19 -2.32
C GLY A 156 -12.76 -9.77 -2.14
N ILE A 157 -12.66 -11.00 -1.64
CA ILE A 157 -11.38 -11.75 -1.51
C ILE A 157 -10.75 -11.95 -2.88
N GLU A 158 -11.52 -12.40 -3.87
CA GLU A 158 -11.03 -12.61 -5.23
C GLU A 158 -10.52 -11.30 -5.84
N ARG A 159 -11.26 -10.20 -5.66
CA ARG A 159 -10.82 -8.87 -6.10
C ARG A 159 -9.53 -8.43 -5.41
N ALA A 160 -9.42 -8.60 -4.09
CA ALA A 160 -8.19 -8.28 -3.36
C ALA A 160 -6.98 -9.13 -3.83
N LYS A 161 -7.19 -10.41 -4.11
CA LYS A 161 -6.16 -11.30 -4.70
C LYS A 161 -5.74 -10.86 -6.09
N ARG A 162 -6.69 -10.49 -6.94
CA ARG A 162 -6.41 -9.95 -8.29
C ARG A 162 -5.55 -8.70 -8.21
N ILE A 163 -5.91 -7.75 -7.34
CA ILE A 163 -5.13 -6.53 -7.13
C ILE A 163 -3.69 -6.87 -6.71
N LEU A 164 -3.53 -7.74 -5.70
CA LEU A 164 -2.22 -8.20 -5.24
C LEU A 164 -1.40 -8.86 -6.35
N SER A 165 -2.03 -9.70 -7.18
CA SER A 165 -1.36 -10.36 -8.31
C SER A 165 -0.87 -9.36 -9.36
N VAL A 166 -1.70 -8.37 -9.72
CA VAL A 166 -1.35 -7.33 -10.70
C VAL A 166 -0.20 -6.49 -10.18
N VAL A 167 -0.27 -6.00 -8.94
CA VAL A 167 0.79 -5.20 -8.31
C VAL A 167 2.11 -5.98 -8.23
N ASN A 168 2.07 -7.26 -7.83
CA ASN A 168 3.26 -8.12 -7.82
C ASN A 168 3.89 -8.26 -9.21
N SER A 169 3.06 -8.41 -10.23
CA SER A 169 3.51 -8.57 -11.61
C SER A 169 4.13 -7.29 -12.15
N ASP A 170 3.50 -6.13 -11.91
CA ASP A 170 4.06 -4.82 -12.30
C ASP A 170 5.40 -4.54 -11.62
N LYS A 171 5.49 -4.81 -10.31
CA LYS A 171 6.74 -4.67 -9.56
C LYS A 171 7.85 -5.55 -10.13
N ARG A 172 7.57 -6.83 -10.39
CA ARG A 172 8.54 -7.76 -10.97
C ARG A 172 8.98 -7.33 -12.38
N ASN A 173 8.05 -6.84 -13.18
CA ASN A 173 8.35 -6.37 -14.53
C ASN A 173 9.26 -5.13 -14.49
N ALA A 174 8.97 -4.17 -13.62
CA ALA A 174 9.82 -2.99 -13.46
C ALA A 174 11.23 -3.31 -12.92
N GLU A 175 11.34 -4.27 -12.00
CA GLU A 175 12.65 -4.77 -11.54
C GLU A 175 13.43 -5.43 -12.69
N ASN A 176 12.76 -6.17 -13.57
CA ASN A 176 13.38 -6.78 -14.75
C ASN A 176 13.79 -5.73 -15.78
N GLU A 177 12.94 -4.76 -16.08
CA GLU A 177 13.21 -3.65 -17.02
C GLU A 177 14.46 -2.90 -16.59
N LYS A 178 14.54 -2.49 -15.32
CA LYS A 178 15.72 -1.79 -14.79
C LYS A 178 16.99 -2.65 -14.90
N ARG A 179 16.90 -3.94 -14.60
CA ARG A 179 18.05 -4.84 -14.72
C ARG A 179 18.51 -4.99 -16.17
N MET A 180 17.59 -4.99 -17.12
CA MET A 180 17.92 -5.03 -18.55
C MET A 180 18.65 -3.75 -18.99
N GLU A 181 18.19 -2.58 -18.54
CA GLU A 181 18.86 -1.29 -18.82
C GLU A 181 20.30 -1.26 -18.26
N GLU A 182 20.49 -1.73 -17.02
CA GLU A 182 21.82 -1.83 -16.40
C GLU A 182 22.77 -2.76 -17.17
N LEU A 183 22.25 -3.86 -17.72
CA LEU A 183 23.05 -4.79 -18.55
C LEU A 183 23.40 -4.19 -19.91
N GLN A 184 22.46 -3.47 -20.56
CA GLN A 184 22.71 -2.78 -21.82
C GLN A 184 23.82 -1.74 -21.68
N GLN A 185 23.75 -0.89 -20.66
CA GLN A 185 24.78 0.11 -20.40
C GLN A 185 26.16 -0.50 -20.21
N ARG A 186 26.27 -1.68 -19.59
CA ARG A 186 27.54 -2.40 -19.41
C ARG A 186 28.09 -3.02 -20.70
N LEU A 187 27.23 -3.36 -21.66
CA LEU A 187 27.64 -3.91 -22.95
C LEU A 187 28.18 -2.81 -23.89
N ASP A 188 27.63 -1.61 -23.82
CA ASP A 188 28.04 -0.47 -24.67
C ASP A 188 29.48 0.02 -24.41
N PHE A 189 30.14 -0.43 -23.34
CA PHE A 189 31.56 -0.15 -23.04
C PHE A 189 32.56 -1.10 -23.71
N THR A 190 32.15 -1.86 -24.75
CA THR A 190 33.06 -2.74 -25.53
C THR A 190 33.39 -2.22 -26.94
N GLY A 191 33.14 -0.93 -27.22
CA GLY A 191 33.52 -0.24 -28.46
C GLY A 191 34.81 0.55 -28.35
#